data_AF-A0A2D7QTT4-F1
#
_entry.id   AF-A0A2D7QTT4-F1
#
_cell.length_a   1.000
_cell.length_b   1.000
_cell.length_c   1.000
_cell.angle_alpha   90.00
_cell.angle_beta   90.00
_cell.angle_gamma   90.00
#
_symmetry.space_group_name_H-M   'P 1'
#
loop_
_entity.id
_entity.type
_entity.pdbx_description
1 polymer ?
#
loop_
_entity_poly.entity_id
_entity_poly.type
_entity_poly.pdbx_seq_one_letter_code
_entity_poly.pdbx_strand_id
1 'polypeptide(L)'
;VEKNVIYDRLRELGQKAQAMSVTICLETHPDLANNGDVALSTMQAINHPNIGINFDTANVHYHTDRSVDTVEEAKKILNYVKAVHLKDTVGGYHNWNFPILGQGLVDFKGIFDLFSSIDFSGPYTMELEGVEGETLDRDGILAHVEDSYKYLKDIGVAK
;
A
#
# COMPACT_ATOMS: atom_id res chain seq x y z
N VAL A 1 -19.97 -12.54 -7.27
CA VAL A 1 -19.44 -13.83 -6.76
C VAL A 1 -19.44 -13.73 -5.24
N GLU A 2 -19.87 -14.76 -4.51
CA GLU A 2 -19.85 -14.72 -3.04
C GLU A 2 -18.41 -14.63 -2.51
N LYS A 3 -18.17 -13.85 -1.45
CA LYS A 3 -16.82 -13.64 -0.89
C LYS A 3 -16.08 -14.94 -0.55
N ASN A 4 -16.81 -15.95 -0.04
CA ASN A 4 -16.24 -17.26 0.28
C ASN A 4 -15.62 -17.96 -0.94
N VAL A 5 -16.26 -17.85 -2.11
CA VAL A 5 -15.71 -18.40 -3.36
C VAL A 5 -14.40 -17.70 -3.74
N ILE A 6 -14.28 -16.40 -3.47
CA ILE A 6 -13.05 -15.64 -3.72
C ILE A 6 -11.96 -16.06 -2.73
N TYR A 7 -12.29 -16.22 -1.44
CA TYR A 7 -11.34 -16.68 -0.43
C TYR A 7 -10.82 -18.09 -0.71
N ASP A 8 -11.68 -19.01 -1.16
CA ASP A 8 -11.28 -20.35 -1.56
C ASP A 8 -10.28 -20.34 -2.72
N ARG A 9 -10.54 -19.50 -3.74
CA ARG A 9 -9.63 -19.30 -4.86
C ARG A 9 -8.30 -18.70 -4.43
N LEU A 10 -8.31 -17.74 -3.51
CA LEU A 10 -7.10 -17.14 -2.97
C LEU A 10 -6.30 -18.15 -2.14
N ARG A 11 -6.96 -19.06 -1.41
CA ARG A 11 -6.27 -20.18 -0.75
C ARG A 11 -5.62 -21.13 -1.75
N GLU A 12 -6.32 -21.50 -2.83
CA GLU A 12 -5.75 -22.34 -3.88
C GLU A 12 -4.55 -21.66 -4.56
N LEU A 13 -4.66 -20.37 -4.86
CA LEU A 13 -3.55 -19.57 -5.39
C LEU A 13 -2.38 -19.52 -4.40
N GLY A 14 -2.67 -19.36 -3.11
CA GLY A 14 -1.67 -19.38 -2.04
C GLY A 14 -0.89 -20.69 -2.01
N GLN A 15 -1.55 -21.83 -2.16
CA GLN A 15 -0.90 -23.15 -2.21
C GLN A 15 0.04 -23.27 -3.41
N LYS A 16 -0.39 -22.80 -4.60
CA LYS A 16 0.45 -22.80 -5.81
C LYS A 16 1.64 -21.85 -5.66
N ALA A 17 1.41 -20.65 -5.11
CA ALA A 17 2.45 -19.66 -4.85
C ALA A 17 3.50 -20.19 -3.85
N GLN A 18 3.06 -20.91 -2.81
CA GLN A 18 3.94 -21.57 -1.85
C GLN A 18 4.89 -22.55 -2.53
N ALA A 19 4.38 -23.39 -3.44
CA ALA A 19 5.20 -24.34 -4.20
C ALA A 19 6.27 -23.65 -5.08
N MET A 20 6.04 -22.37 -5.43
CA MET A 20 6.96 -21.55 -6.22
C MET A 20 7.80 -20.60 -5.37
N SER A 21 7.68 -20.63 -4.03
CA SER A 21 8.32 -19.66 -3.13
C SER A 21 7.98 -18.20 -3.47
N VAL A 22 6.74 -17.98 -3.92
CA VAL A 22 6.18 -16.66 -4.21
C VAL A 22 5.12 -16.32 -3.16
N THR A 23 4.96 -15.03 -2.87
CA THR A 23 3.87 -14.49 -2.06
C THR A 23 2.96 -13.66 -2.95
N ILE A 24 1.65 -13.84 -2.82
CA ILE A 24 0.65 -13.01 -3.50
C ILE A 24 0.18 -11.96 -2.51
N CYS A 25 0.21 -10.71 -2.92
CA CYS A 25 -0.24 -9.59 -2.11
C CYS A 25 -1.51 -8.98 -2.69
N LEU A 26 -2.55 -8.83 -1.87
CA LEU A 26 -3.68 -7.97 -2.21
C LEU A 26 -3.30 -6.54 -1.86
N GLU A 27 -3.36 -5.64 -2.83
CA GLU A 27 -3.17 -4.22 -2.57
C GLU A 27 -4.34 -3.65 -1.79
N THR A 28 -4.13 -2.57 -1.02
CA THR A 28 -5.18 -1.85 -0.30
C THR A 28 -6.18 -1.19 -1.25
N HIS A 29 -6.99 -1.99 -1.92
CA HIS A 29 -7.92 -1.61 -2.98
C HIS A 29 -9.25 -2.39 -2.82
N PRO A 30 -10.40 -1.81 -3.23
CA PRO A 30 -11.68 -2.52 -3.27
C PRO A 30 -11.66 -3.80 -4.11
N ASP A 31 -12.49 -4.80 -3.81
CA ASP A 31 -13.52 -4.87 -2.74
C ASP A 31 -13.03 -5.52 -1.44
N LEU A 32 -11.77 -5.95 -1.42
CA LEU A 32 -11.25 -6.89 -0.41
C LEU A 32 -10.25 -6.27 0.57
N ALA A 33 -9.72 -5.09 0.28
CA ALA A 33 -8.70 -4.47 1.13
C ALA A 33 -8.71 -2.93 1.09
N ASN A 34 -9.83 -2.30 0.77
CA ASN A 34 -9.90 -0.83 0.59
C ASN A 34 -9.55 -0.01 1.84
N ASN A 35 -9.53 -0.63 3.02
CA ASN A 35 -8.97 -0.07 4.26
C ASN A 35 -8.49 -1.20 5.18
N GLY A 36 -7.88 -0.84 6.31
CA GLY A 36 -7.30 -1.77 7.27
C GLY A 36 -8.33 -2.71 7.90
N ASP A 37 -9.57 -2.27 8.15
CA ASP A 37 -10.60 -3.13 8.75
C ASP A 37 -11.07 -4.21 7.76
N VAL A 38 -11.30 -3.83 6.51
CA VAL A 38 -11.70 -4.77 5.45
C VAL A 38 -10.54 -5.71 5.11
N ALA A 39 -9.32 -5.19 4.99
CA ALA A 39 -8.12 -5.99 4.76
C ALA A 39 -7.88 -7.00 5.90
N LEU A 40 -8.05 -6.60 7.16
CA LEU A 40 -7.94 -7.49 8.31
C LEU A 40 -8.95 -8.65 8.23
N SER A 41 -10.22 -8.33 7.99
CA SER A 41 -11.27 -9.34 7.86
C SER A 41 -11.00 -10.30 6.71
N THR A 42 -10.54 -9.77 5.56
CA THR A 42 -10.17 -10.58 4.40
C THR A 42 -8.99 -11.51 4.70
N MET A 43 -7.92 -11.01 5.33
CA MET A 43 -6.75 -11.83 5.67
C MET A 43 -7.08 -12.94 6.67
N GLN A 44 -7.94 -12.65 7.65
CA GLN A 44 -8.45 -13.65 8.59
C GLN A 44 -9.31 -14.71 7.89
N ALA A 45 -10.10 -14.33 6.90
CA ALA A 45 -10.95 -15.26 6.16
C ALA A 45 -10.15 -16.15 5.19
N ILE A 46 -9.13 -15.59 4.52
CA ILE A 46 -8.24 -16.34 3.62
C ILE A 46 -7.32 -17.27 4.42
N ASN A 47 -6.73 -16.77 5.51
CA ASN A 47 -5.87 -17.52 6.43
C ASN A 47 -4.84 -18.42 5.72
N HIS A 48 -3.96 -17.82 4.92
CA HIS A 48 -2.93 -18.55 4.18
C HIS A 48 -1.58 -17.81 4.21
N PRO A 49 -0.44 -18.47 4.53
CA PRO A 49 0.85 -17.79 4.77
C PRO A 49 1.44 -17.10 3.53
N ASN A 50 1.14 -17.61 2.33
CA ASN A 50 1.58 -17.04 1.04
C ASN A 50 0.60 -16.02 0.43
N ILE A 51 -0.45 -15.63 1.17
CA ILE A 51 -1.30 -14.50 0.83
C ILE A 51 -1.08 -13.42 1.88
N GLY A 52 -0.86 -12.17 1.44
CA GLY A 52 -0.69 -11.03 2.32
C GLY A 52 -1.24 -9.74 1.73
N ILE A 53 -0.88 -8.63 2.35
CA ILE A 53 -1.24 -7.29 1.91
C ILE A 53 -0.03 -6.59 1.27
N ASN A 54 -0.25 -5.94 0.14
CA ASN A 54 0.59 -4.87 -0.36
C ASN A 54 -0.03 -3.56 0.16
N PHE A 55 0.58 -2.97 1.19
CA PHE A 55 0.01 -1.78 1.79
C PHE A 55 0.38 -0.55 0.95
N ASP A 56 -0.59 -0.01 0.23
CA ASP A 56 -0.45 1.28 -0.43
C ASP A 56 -0.83 2.41 0.53
N THR A 57 0.10 3.34 0.72
CA THR A 57 0.01 4.41 1.73
C THR A 57 -1.04 5.49 1.44
N ALA A 58 -1.52 5.60 0.21
CA ALA A 58 -2.52 6.59 -0.20
C ALA A 58 -3.89 5.98 -0.51
N ASN A 59 -3.95 4.73 -0.96
CA ASN A 59 -5.21 4.12 -1.38
C ASN A 59 -6.24 3.95 -0.25
N VAL A 60 -5.79 3.86 1.01
CA VAL A 60 -6.69 3.86 2.17
C VAL A 60 -7.50 5.16 2.28
N HIS A 61 -6.96 6.29 1.80
CA HIS A 61 -7.67 7.57 1.69
C HIS A 61 -8.55 7.61 0.45
N TYR A 62 -8.03 7.16 -0.71
CA TYR A 62 -8.73 7.25 -1.98
C TYR A 62 -10.01 6.39 -2.01
N HIS A 63 -9.98 5.20 -1.40
CA HIS A 63 -11.09 4.23 -1.42
C HIS A 63 -11.96 4.20 -0.16
N THR A 64 -11.81 5.19 0.73
CA THR A 64 -12.63 5.26 1.95
C THR A 64 -13.28 6.63 2.09
N ASP A 65 -14.62 6.64 2.13
CA ASP A 65 -15.42 7.85 2.34
C ASP A 65 -15.51 8.25 3.83
N ARG A 66 -14.35 8.31 4.50
CA ARG A 66 -14.20 8.82 5.87
C ARG A 66 -12.76 9.30 6.08
N SER A 67 -12.57 10.18 7.06
CA SER A 67 -11.22 10.54 7.49
C SER A 67 -10.49 9.32 8.06
N VAL A 68 -9.27 9.09 7.58
CA VAL A 68 -8.37 8.00 7.98
C VAL A 68 -6.98 8.58 8.23
N ASP A 69 -6.19 7.84 8.99
CA ASP A 69 -4.75 8.08 9.13
C ASP A 69 -4.02 6.85 8.58
N THR A 70 -3.01 7.07 7.72
CA THR A 70 -2.31 5.98 7.04
C THR A 70 -1.62 5.05 8.03
N VAL A 71 -1.01 5.59 9.09
CA VAL A 71 -0.29 4.81 10.12
C VAL A 71 -1.27 3.99 10.94
N GLU A 72 -2.42 4.57 11.33
CA GLU A 72 -3.47 3.85 12.05
C GLU A 72 -4.12 2.75 11.20
N GLU A 73 -4.31 2.96 9.90
CA GLU A 73 -4.81 1.91 9.00
C GLU A 73 -3.77 0.79 8.81
N ALA A 74 -2.48 1.11 8.69
CA ALA A 74 -1.40 0.12 8.62
C ALA A 74 -1.31 -0.72 9.91
N LYS A 75 -1.44 -0.10 11.09
CA LYS A 75 -1.38 -0.79 12.40
C LYS A 75 -2.37 -1.95 12.51
N LYS A 76 -3.57 -1.81 11.93
CA LYS A 76 -4.63 -2.84 11.97
C LYS A 76 -4.21 -4.15 11.31
N ILE A 77 -3.33 -4.08 10.31
CA ILE A 77 -2.97 -5.21 9.45
C ILE A 77 -1.47 -5.50 9.42
N LEU A 78 -0.71 -4.93 10.36
CA LEU A 78 0.75 -4.96 10.41
C LEU A 78 1.36 -6.36 10.17
N ASN A 79 0.76 -7.40 10.76
CA ASN A 79 1.23 -8.79 10.65
C ASN A 79 0.93 -9.46 9.30
N TYR A 80 0.09 -8.85 8.46
CA TYR A 80 -0.30 -9.36 7.14
C TYR A 80 0.40 -8.64 6.00
N VAL A 81 1.08 -7.52 6.26
CA VAL A 81 1.80 -6.77 5.23
C VAL A 81 3.02 -7.58 4.77
N LYS A 82 3.18 -7.69 3.45
CA LYS A 82 4.27 -8.41 2.78
C LYS A 82 5.01 -7.54 1.76
N ALA A 83 4.40 -6.44 1.32
CA ALA A 83 4.97 -5.41 0.47
C ALA A 83 4.33 -4.06 0.82
N VAL A 84 5.00 -2.97 0.46
CA VAL A 84 4.48 -1.61 0.66
C VAL A 84 4.64 -0.82 -0.65
N HIS A 85 3.57 -0.16 -1.06
CA HIS A 85 3.63 0.89 -2.07
C HIS A 85 3.71 2.26 -1.37
N LEU A 86 4.69 3.05 -1.79
CA LEU A 86 4.90 4.42 -1.36
C LEU A 86 4.23 5.33 -2.38
N LYS A 87 3.04 5.80 -2.02
CA LYS A 87 2.21 6.73 -2.77
C LYS A 87 1.71 7.80 -1.80
N ASP A 88 1.90 9.07 -2.15
CA ASP A 88 1.41 10.18 -1.34
C ASP A 88 0.05 10.64 -1.87
N THR A 89 -0.70 11.36 -1.05
CA THR A 89 -2.02 11.88 -1.41
C THR A 89 -2.31 13.15 -0.62
N VAL A 90 -3.16 14.02 -1.14
CA VAL A 90 -3.76 15.12 -0.35
C VAL A 90 -5.01 14.67 0.41
N GLY A 91 -5.38 13.39 0.31
CA GLY A 91 -6.58 12.80 0.88
C GLY A 91 -7.83 13.06 0.06
N GLY A 92 -8.96 12.53 0.54
CA GLY A 92 -10.27 12.68 -0.08
C GLY A 92 -10.72 11.44 -0.87
N TYR A 93 -12.00 11.12 -0.73
CA TYR A 93 -12.61 9.99 -1.40
C TYR A 93 -12.65 10.22 -2.92
N HIS A 94 -12.04 9.31 -3.67
CA HIS A 94 -11.84 9.41 -5.13
C HIS A 94 -11.20 10.72 -5.62
N ASN A 95 -10.40 11.38 -4.77
CA ASN A 95 -9.64 12.56 -5.18
C ASN A 95 -8.30 12.11 -5.80
N TRP A 96 -8.21 12.10 -7.13
CA TRP A 96 -7.02 11.67 -7.88
C TRP A 96 -5.96 12.78 -7.87
N ASN A 97 -5.29 12.92 -6.74
CA ASN A 97 -4.17 13.83 -6.55
C ASN A 97 -3.10 13.11 -5.71
N PHE A 98 -2.19 12.46 -6.43
CA PHE A 98 -1.07 11.69 -5.88
C PHE A 98 0.24 12.42 -6.21
N PRO A 99 0.63 13.42 -5.41
CA PRO A 99 1.78 14.25 -5.71
C PRO A 99 3.10 13.49 -5.46
N ILE A 100 4.21 14.17 -5.76
CA ILE A 100 5.55 13.76 -5.32
C ILE A 100 5.54 13.46 -3.81
N LEU A 101 6.25 12.41 -3.39
CA LEU A 101 6.29 12.02 -1.99
C LEU A 101 6.78 13.18 -1.10
N GLY A 102 6.06 13.44 -0.01
CA GLY A 102 6.34 14.52 0.94
C GLY A 102 5.58 15.82 0.67
N GLN A 103 4.78 15.87 -0.40
CA GLN A 103 3.91 17.01 -0.72
C GLN A 103 2.45 16.78 -0.34
N GLY A 104 2.09 15.55 0.05
CA GLY A 104 0.78 15.20 0.56
C GLY A 104 0.75 15.09 2.09
N LEU A 105 -0.19 14.29 2.60
CA LEU A 105 -0.46 14.14 4.03
C LEU A 105 0.10 12.85 4.64
N VAL A 106 0.73 11.96 3.85
CA VAL A 106 1.19 10.67 4.37
C VAL A 106 2.41 10.86 5.28
N ASP A 107 2.31 10.37 6.51
CA ASP A 107 3.46 10.28 7.42
C ASP A 107 4.35 9.09 7.07
N PHE A 108 5.24 9.27 6.08
CA PHE A 108 6.18 8.23 5.67
C PHE A 108 7.12 7.83 6.81
N LYS A 109 7.60 8.78 7.63
CA LYS A 109 8.50 8.44 8.74
C LYS A 109 7.81 7.52 9.74
N GLY A 110 6.56 7.83 10.09
CA GLY A 110 5.72 6.99 10.95
C GLY A 110 5.45 5.60 10.35
N ILE A 111 5.24 5.51 9.04
CA ILE A 111 5.08 4.22 8.34
C ILE A 111 6.35 3.37 8.43
N PHE A 112 7.51 3.95 8.11
CA PHE A 112 8.79 3.23 8.21
C PHE A 112 9.12 2.84 9.64
N ASP A 113 8.87 3.70 10.63
CA ASP A 113 9.08 3.39 12.05
C ASP A 113 8.16 2.26 12.54
N LEU A 114 6.89 2.28 12.13
CA LEU A 114 5.92 1.24 12.44
C LEU A 114 6.37 -0.12 11.90
N PHE A 115 6.73 -0.20 10.62
CA PHE A 115 7.18 -1.45 10.01
C PHE A 115 8.54 -1.91 10.55
N SER A 116 9.44 -0.98 10.88
CA SER A 116 10.72 -1.31 11.52
C SER A 116 10.51 -1.92 12.90
N SER A 117 9.44 -1.54 13.63
CA SER A 117 9.14 -2.09 14.96
C SER A 117 8.80 -3.59 14.97
N ILE A 118 8.53 -4.18 13.80
CA ILE A 118 8.28 -5.62 13.62
C ILE A 118 9.32 -6.31 12.72
N ASP A 119 10.48 -5.69 12.52
CA ASP A 119 11.55 -6.21 11.65
C ASP A 119 11.06 -6.53 10.23
N PHE A 120 10.13 -5.73 9.70
CA PHE A 120 9.63 -5.90 8.35
C PHE A 120 10.78 -5.77 7.34
N SER A 121 10.89 -6.78 6.46
CA SER A 121 11.96 -6.89 5.47
C SER A 121 11.42 -7.08 4.04
N GLY A 122 10.12 -6.86 3.84
CA GLY A 122 9.51 -6.87 2.51
C GLY A 122 9.90 -5.63 1.68
N PRO A 123 9.62 -5.65 0.37
CA PRO A 123 9.96 -4.56 -0.52
C PRO A 123 9.09 -3.32 -0.27
N TYR A 124 9.71 -2.16 -0.44
CA TYR A 124 9.04 -0.87 -0.63
C TYR A 124 9.18 -0.47 -2.10
N THR A 125 8.08 -0.10 -2.74
CA THR A 125 8.05 0.32 -4.16
C THR A 125 7.43 1.71 -4.25
N MET A 126 8.02 2.63 -5.01
CA MET A 126 7.39 3.92 -5.29
C MET A 126 6.31 3.74 -6.37
N GLU A 127 5.08 4.13 -6.07
CA GLU A 127 3.96 4.05 -7.02
C GLU A 127 3.42 5.47 -7.31
N LEU A 128 4.01 6.10 -8.32
CA LEU A 128 3.79 7.53 -8.63
C LEU A 128 2.79 7.67 -9.78
N GLU A 129 1.50 7.84 -9.47
CA GLU A 129 0.41 7.97 -10.46
C GLU A 129 0.14 9.41 -10.91
N GLY A 130 0.69 10.40 -10.21
CA GLY A 130 0.55 11.82 -10.54
C GLY A 130 -0.82 12.40 -10.22
N VAL A 131 -1.08 13.59 -10.75
CA VAL A 131 -2.30 14.36 -10.49
C VAL A 131 -3.23 14.30 -11.70
N GLU A 132 -4.55 14.23 -11.48
CA GLU A 132 -5.51 14.21 -12.59
C GLU A 132 -5.36 15.43 -13.50
N GLY A 133 -5.31 15.18 -14.81
CA GLY A 133 -5.10 16.22 -15.82
C GLY A 133 -3.65 16.67 -16.00
N GLU A 134 -2.72 16.14 -15.22
CA GLU A 134 -1.29 16.34 -15.42
C GLU A 134 -0.80 15.64 -16.70
N THR A 135 0.14 16.25 -17.40
CA THR A 135 0.86 15.63 -18.50
C THR A 135 2.33 15.93 -18.32
N LEU A 136 3.08 14.91 -17.94
CA LEU A 136 4.53 14.99 -17.80
C LEU A 136 5.18 14.41 -19.06
N ASP A 137 6.23 15.08 -19.53
CA ASP A 137 7.17 14.45 -20.44
C ASP A 137 8.11 13.51 -19.67
N ARG A 138 9.04 12.89 -20.39
CA ARG A 138 10.01 11.98 -19.80
C ARG A 138 10.82 12.64 -18.68
N ASP A 139 11.23 13.90 -18.87
CA ASP A 139 12.07 14.60 -17.92
C ASP A 139 11.29 14.94 -16.65
N GLY A 140 10.01 15.32 -16.79
CA GLY A 140 9.08 15.49 -15.66
C GLY A 140 8.86 14.20 -14.86
N ILE A 141 8.67 13.06 -15.52
CA ILE A 141 8.53 11.76 -14.85
C ILE A 141 9.81 11.41 -14.07
N LEU A 142 10.98 11.61 -14.67
CA LEU A 142 12.26 11.34 -14.02
C LEU A 142 12.48 12.27 -12.83
N ALA A 143 12.11 13.55 -12.94
CA ALA A 143 12.16 14.50 -11.84
C ALA A 143 11.23 14.11 -10.69
N HIS A 144 10.00 13.65 -10.98
CA HIS A 144 9.08 13.16 -9.94
C HIS A 144 9.67 11.99 -9.15
N VAL A 145 10.34 11.05 -9.83
CA VAL A 145 11.03 9.93 -9.19
C VAL A 145 12.20 10.43 -8.34
N GLU A 146 13.03 11.33 -8.87
CA GLU A 146 14.19 11.88 -8.18
C GLU A 146 13.79 12.67 -6.93
N ASP A 147 12.79 13.55 -7.03
CA ASP A 147 12.31 14.36 -5.92
C ASP A 147 11.64 13.51 -4.83
N SER A 148 10.87 12.50 -5.22
CA SER A 148 10.28 11.53 -4.29
C SER A 148 11.35 10.76 -3.53
N TYR A 149 12.38 10.29 -4.25
CA TYR A 149 13.50 9.59 -3.63
C TYR A 149 14.31 10.50 -2.70
N LYS A 150 14.55 11.74 -3.13
CA LYS A 150 15.23 12.76 -2.33
C LYS A 150 14.50 13.03 -1.03
N TYR A 151 13.18 13.17 -1.06
CA TYR A 151 12.37 13.33 0.15
C TYR A 151 12.57 12.16 1.13
N LEU A 152 12.48 10.91 0.65
CA LEU A 152 12.70 9.72 1.48
C LEU A 152 14.11 9.68 2.11
N LYS A 153 15.13 10.16 1.38
CA LYS A 153 16.49 10.32 1.93
C LYS A 153 16.57 11.42 2.98
N ASP A 154 15.96 12.57 2.73
CA ASP A 154 16.00 13.72 3.61
C ASP A 154 15.32 13.42 4.97
N ILE A 155 14.27 12.59 4.98
CA ILE A 155 13.62 12.11 6.22
C ILE A 155 14.32 10.88 6.85
N GLY A 156 15.41 10.40 6.23
CA GLY A 156 16.26 9.34 6.77
C GLY A 156 15.71 7.92 6.66
N VAL A 157 14.75 7.65 5.76
CA VAL A 157 14.16 6.31 5.57
C VAL A 157 14.73 5.57 4.34
N ALA A 158 15.43 6.27 3.45
CA ALA A 158 16.15 5.71 2.31
C ALA A 158 17.66 6.06 2.34
N LYS A 159 18.51 5.27 1.67
CA LYS A 159 19.97 5.42 1.65
C LYS A 159 20.50 5.83 0.27
#